data_AF-A0A238KK68-F1
#
_entry.id   AF-A0A238KK68-F1
#
_cell.length_a   1.000
_cell.length_b   1.000
_cell.length_c   1.000
_cell.angle_alpha   90.00
_cell.angle_beta   90.00
_cell.angle_gamma   90.00
#
_symmetry.space_group_name_H-M   'P 1'
#
loop_
_entity.id
_entity.type
_entity.pdbx_description
1 polymer ?
#
loop_
_entity_poly.entity_id
_entity_poly.type
_entity_poly.pdbx_seq_one_letter_code
_entity_poly.pdbx_strand_id
1 'polypeptide(L)'
;MVSKLAGFLVGAGAAAVAVWGFNTWRHVSDEDLLMAALTDQCLPYILTGDAPFQDLGREVGVYDNTDADNRLIGGGAKIVFDARFVASWGEITEPPLRICRLDGRPMGAYTQAFEIESDDFFEQITVAVQPLGDLQLDQERTDIDLGADDLFQTLGWFETGMSLAQGNRVVMSVAQSQVSNVIVVRDLAD
;
A
#
# COMPACT_ATOMS: atom_id res chain seq x y z
N MET A 1 36.90 -33.87 -26.53
CA MET A 1 36.52 -33.25 -25.23
C MET A 1 35.95 -31.84 -25.38
N VAL A 2 36.45 -31.00 -26.31
CA VAL A 2 36.06 -29.59 -26.45
C VAL A 2 34.57 -29.37 -26.80
N SER A 3 33.95 -30.19 -27.66
CA SER A 3 32.55 -29.98 -28.08
C SER A 3 31.51 -30.27 -26.98
N LYS A 4 31.82 -31.18 -26.04
CA LYS A 4 30.95 -31.46 -24.89
C LYS A 4 30.97 -30.31 -23.88
N LEU A 5 32.11 -29.66 -23.71
CA LEU A 5 32.25 -28.49 -22.86
C LEU A 5 31.50 -27.28 -23.44
N ALA A 6 31.62 -27.08 -24.76
CA ALA A 6 30.90 -26.02 -25.47
C ALA A 6 29.38 -26.22 -25.43
N GLY A 7 28.89 -27.45 -25.66
CA GLY A 7 27.47 -27.76 -25.55
C GLY A 7 26.92 -27.59 -24.12
N PHE A 8 27.71 -27.93 -23.10
CA PHE A 8 27.35 -27.69 -21.70
C PHE A 8 27.30 -26.19 -21.36
N LEU A 9 28.27 -25.40 -21.80
CA LEU A 9 28.31 -23.95 -21.55
C LEU A 9 27.16 -23.21 -22.25
N VAL A 10 26.83 -23.58 -23.48
CA VAL A 10 25.69 -23.00 -24.21
C VAL A 10 24.36 -23.39 -23.55
N GLY A 11 24.21 -24.66 -23.15
CA GLY A 11 23.02 -25.12 -22.42
C GLY A 11 22.85 -24.44 -21.06
N ALA A 12 23.93 -24.28 -20.30
CA ALA A 12 23.93 -23.56 -19.03
C ALA A 12 23.63 -22.06 -19.21
N GLY A 13 24.18 -21.42 -20.24
CA GLY A 13 23.90 -20.03 -20.57
C GLY A 13 22.43 -19.81 -20.94
N ALA A 14 21.87 -20.66 -21.80
CA ALA A 14 20.45 -20.60 -22.17
C ALA A 14 19.53 -20.84 -20.97
N ALA A 15 19.86 -21.79 -20.09
CA ALA A 15 19.11 -22.05 -18.87
C ALA A 15 19.18 -20.86 -17.90
N ALA A 16 20.35 -20.21 -17.74
CA ALA A 16 20.50 -19.04 -16.88
C ALA A 16 19.64 -17.87 -17.35
N VAL A 17 19.60 -17.60 -18.67
CA VAL A 17 18.75 -16.55 -19.26
C VAL A 17 17.26 -16.87 -19.09
N ALA A 18 16.87 -18.14 -19.28
CA ALA A 18 15.47 -18.55 -19.10
C ALA A 18 15.03 -18.45 -17.63
N VAL A 19 15.89 -18.86 -16.68
CA VAL A 19 15.62 -18.71 -15.24
C VAL A 19 15.57 -17.24 -14.85
N TRP A 20 16.48 -16.41 -15.35
CA TRP A 20 16.47 -14.97 -15.10
C TRP A 20 15.19 -14.32 -15.64
N GLY A 21 14.86 -14.56 -16.92
CA GLY A 21 13.63 -14.02 -17.52
C GLY A 21 12.36 -14.50 -16.83
N PHE A 22 12.32 -15.76 -16.38
CA PHE A 22 11.19 -16.28 -15.62
C PHE A 22 11.10 -15.69 -14.20
N ASN A 23 12.25 -15.47 -13.55
CA ASN A 23 12.30 -14.85 -12.23
C ASN A 23 11.88 -13.38 -12.31
N THR A 24 12.38 -12.63 -13.29
CA THR A 24 11.97 -11.25 -13.57
C THR A 24 10.48 -11.17 -13.92
N TRP A 25 9.96 -12.09 -14.73
CA TRP A 25 8.53 -12.10 -15.09
C TRP A 25 7.60 -12.41 -13.91
N ARG A 26 8.09 -13.13 -12.90
CA ARG A 26 7.34 -13.43 -11.67
C ARG A 26 7.59 -12.46 -10.52
N HIS A 27 8.57 -11.58 -10.65
CA HIS A 27 8.85 -10.60 -9.62
C HIS A 27 7.79 -9.50 -9.71
N VAL A 28 6.81 -9.57 -8.82
CA VAL A 28 5.88 -8.46 -8.58
C VAL A 28 6.59 -7.54 -7.60
N SER A 29 6.81 -6.28 -7.99
CA SER A 29 7.49 -5.32 -7.12
C SER A 29 6.60 -4.94 -5.94
N ASP A 30 7.20 -4.45 -4.86
CA ASP A 30 6.43 -3.94 -3.73
C ASP A 30 5.57 -2.72 -4.12
N GLU A 31 6.06 -1.92 -5.06
CA GLU A 31 5.30 -0.85 -5.69
C GLU A 31 4.05 -1.38 -6.40
N ASP A 32 4.16 -2.44 -7.21
CA ASP A 32 3.01 -3.06 -7.88
C ASP A 32 1.99 -3.60 -6.87
N LEU A 33 2.46 -4.22 -5.77
CA LEU A 33 1.58 -4.73 -4.73
C LEU A 33 0.84 -3.60 -4.01
N LEU A 34 1.54 -2.51 -3.72
CA LEU A 34 0.95 -1.32 -3.10
C LEU A 34 -0.07 -0.66 -4.05
N MET A 35 0.28 -0.51 -5.32
CA MET A 35 -0.62 0.02 -6.34
C MET A 35 -1.84 -0.86 -6.54
N ALA A 36 -1.69 -2.19 -6.58
CA ALA A 36 -2.82 -3.12 -6.66
C ALA A 36 -3.71 -3.04 -5.41
N ALA A 37 -3.13 -2.95 -4.21
CA ALA A 37 -3.89 -2.75 -2.98
C ALA A 37 -4.71 -1.46 -3.01
N LEU A 38 -4.12 -0.38 -3.52
CA LEU A 38 -4.79 0.91 -3.61
C LEU A 38 -5.89 0.90 -4.69
N THR A 39 -5.54 0.55 -5.92
CA THR A 39 -6.40 0.71 -7.11
C THR A 39 -7.44 -0.38 -7.27
N ASP A 40 -7.12 -1.63 -6.94
CA ASP A 40 -8.04 -2.76 -7.13
C ASP A 40 -8.87 -3.06 -5.88
N GLN A 41 -8.45 -2.61 -4.71
CA GLN A 41 -9.09 -2.98 -3.44
C GLN A 41 -9.61 -1.77 -2.67
N CYS A 42 -8.72 -0.87 -2.21
CA CYS A 42 -9.14 0.23 -1.35
C CYS A 42 -9.98 1.29 -2.06
N LEU A 43 -9.56 1.81 -3.22
CA LEU A 43 -10.31 2.83 -3.94
C LEU A 43 -11.71 2.37 -4.35
N PRO A 44 -11.91 1.16 -4.91
CA PRO A 44 -13.24 0.63 -5.18
C PRO A 44 -14.13 0.54 -3.94
N TYR A 45 -13.60 0.03 -2.82
CA TYR A 45 -14.36 -0.02 -1.56
C TYR A 45 -14.77 1.36 -1.08
N ILE A 46 -13.84 2.32 -1.12
CA ILE A 46 -14.11 3.71 -0.70
C ILE A 46 -15.21 4.34 -1.59
N LEU A 47 -15.20 4.03 -2.88
CA LEU A 47 -16.15 4.57 -3.84
C LEU A 47 -17.54 3.93 -3.76
N THR A 48 -17.60 2.59 -3.62
CA THR A 48 -18.81 1.79 -3.80
C THR A 48 -19.36 1.20 -2.51
N GLY A 49 -18.50 0.96 -1.52
CA GLY A 49 -18.81 0.22 -0.30
C GLY A 49 -18.67 -1.30 -0.43
N ASP A 50 -18.31 -1.82 -1.61
CA ASP A 50 -18.12 -3.25 -1.83
C ASP A 50 -16.89 -3.75 -1.06
N ALA A 51 -17.06 -4.80 -0.26
CA ALA A 51 -16.02 -5.30 0.64
C ALA A 51 -14.72 -5.63 -0.15
N PRO A 52 -13.57 -5.06 0.24
CA PRO A 52 -12.31 -5.27 -0.46
C PRO A 52 -11.64 -6.58 -0.03
N PHE A 53 -10.59 -6.96 -0.75
CA PHE A 53 -9.72 -8.10 -0.43
C PHE A 53 -10.44 -9.46 -0.39
N GLN A 54 -11.59 -9.65 -1.05
CA GLN A 54 -12.35 -10.90 -0.95
C GLN A 54 -11.55 -12.13 -1.40
N ASP A 55 -10.82 -12.01 -2.51
CA ASP A 55 -10.02 -13.09 -3.10
C ASP A 55 -8.53 -13.02 -2.74
N LEU A 56 -8.13 -12.11 -1.84
CA LEU A 56 -6.73 -11.89 -1.46
C LEU A 56 -6.49 -12.14 0.03
N GLY A 57 -5.37 -12.78 0.33
CA GLY A 57 -4.90 -12.96 1.71
C GLY A 57 -5.75 -13.95 2.52
N ARG A 58 -5.66 -13.83 3.84
CA ARG A 58 -6.42 -14.65 4.78
C ARG A 58 -7.02 -13.80 5.90
N GLU A 59 -8.05 -14.34 6.53
CA GLU A 59 -8.63 -13.74 7.73
C GLU A 59 -7.59 -13.61 8.86
N VAL A 60 -7.77 -12.56 9.66
CA VAL A 60 -7.00 -12.34 10.89
C VAL A 60 -7.41 -13.38 11.92
N GLY A 61 -6.44 -14.14 12.43
CA GLY A 61 -6.62 -15.08 13.51
C GLY A 61 -6.36 -14.46 14.88
N VAL A 62 -6.83 -15.14 15.95
CA VAL A 62 -6.68 -14.70 17.34
C VAL A 62 -5.22 -14.50 17.77
N TYR A 63 -4.28 -15.22 17.15
CA TYR A 63 -2.86 -15.20 17.50
C TYR A 63 -2.01 -14.29 16.60
N ASP A 64 -2.63 -13.54 15.69
CA ASP A 64 -1.87 -12.75 14.72
C ASP A 64 -1.32 -11.43 15.28
N ASN A 65 -1.64 -11.09 16.54
CA ASN A 65 -1.25 -9.86 17.25
C ASN A 65 -1.51 -8.60 16.41
N THR A 66 -2.66 -8.54 15.76
CA THR A 66 -3.10 -7.39 14.97
C THR A 66 -4.26 -6.73 15.68
N ASP A 67 -4.11 -5.45 16.00
CA ASP A 67 -5.19 -4.67 16.59
C ASP A 67 -6.10 -4.11 15.48
N ALA A 68 -7.34 -4.61 15.41
CA ALA A 68 -8.36 -3.97 14.58
C ALA A 68 -8.87 -2.71 15.29
N ASP A 69 -9.01 -1.61 14.55
CA ASP A 69 -9.57 -0.37 15.10
C ASP A 69 -11.03 -0.61 15.51
N ASN A 70 -11.29 -0.58 16.82
CA ASN A 70 -12.60 -0.88 17.40
C ASN A 70 -13.68 0.15 17.08
N ARG A 71 -13.31 1.29 16.47
CA ARG A 71 -14.24 2.30 15.99
C ARG A 71 -14.85 1.94 14.63
N LEU A 72 -14.23 1.01 13.89
CA LEU A 72 -14.71 0.58 12.58
C LEU A 72 -15.92 -0.35 12.75
N ILE A 73 -17.05 0.06 12.19
CA ILE A 73 -18.28 -0.73 12.10
C ILE A 73 -18.47 -1.24 10.66
N GLY A 74 -19.20 -2.36 10.52
CA GLY A 74 -19.51 -2.95 9.21
C GLY A 74 -18.28 -3.38 8.39
N GLY A 75 -17.12 -3.44 9.02
CA GLY A 75 -15.83 -3.62 8.40
C GLY A 75 -15.26 -5.03 8.53
N GLY A 76 -14.01 -5.18 8.10
CA GLY A 76 -13.25 -6.41 8.19
C GLY A 76 -11.74 -6.16 8.16
N ALA A 77 -10.97 -7.23 8.33
CA ALA A 77 -9.53 -7.17 8.21
C ALA A 77 -8.95 -8.48 7.65
N LYS A 78 -7.93 -8.37 6.81
CA LYS A 78 -7.21 -9.50 6.24
C LYS A 78 -5.71 -9.30 6.29
N ILE A 79 -5.00 -10.41 6.42
CA ILE A 79 -3.55 -10.47 6.26
C ILE A 79 -3.26 -10.77 4.80
N VAL A 80 -2.58 -9.85 4.12
CA VAL A 80 -2.36 -9.85 2.66
C VAL A 80 -0.86 -9.83 2.33
N PHE A 81 -0.54 -10.13 1.07
CA PHE A 81 0.82 -10.14 0.50
C PHE A 81 1.84 -10.90 1.36
N ASP A 82 1.79 -12.24 1.29
CA ASP A 82 2.72 -13.13 2.01
C ASP A 82 2.80 -12.90 3.52
N ALA A 83 1.66 -12.49 4.10
CA ALA A 83 1.51 -12.18 5.52
C ALA A 83 2.37 -11.02 6.04
N ARG A 84 2.73 -10.09 5.13
CA ARG A 84 3.50 -8.89 5.46
C ARG A 84 2.62 -7.74 5.91
N PHE A 85 1.38 -7.65 5.44
CA PHE A 85 0.50 -6.51 5.71
C PHE A 85 -0.85 -6.93 6.26
N VAL A 86 -1.47 -6.03 7.02
CA VAL A 86 -2.86 -6.10 7.47
C VAL A 86 -3.63 -5.05 6.70
N ALA A 87 -4.56 -5.50 5.86
CA ALA A 87 -5.60 -4.65 5.30
C ALA A 87 -6.76 -4.60 6.29
N SER A 88 -7.23 -3.41 6.65
CA SER A 88 -8.43 -3.20 7.46
C SER A 88 -9.34 -2.19 6.79
N TRP A 89 -10.65 -2.41 6.87
CA TRP A 89 -11.63 -1.50 6.31
C TRP A 89 -12.86 -1.43 7.20
N GLY A 90 -13.61 -0.35 7.08
CA GLY A 90 -14.89 -0.19 7.76
C GLY A 90 -15.38 1.25 7.67
N GLU A 91 -16.38 1.56 8.48
CA GLU A 91 -16.92 2.91 8.61
C GLU A 91 -16.82 3.38 10.06
N ILE A 92 -16.58 4.68 10.25
CA ILE A 92 -16.71 5.36 11.55
C ILE A 92 -18.02 6.15 11.48
N THR A 93 -18.83 6.10 12.53
CA THR A 93 -20.15 6.78 12.54
C THR A 93 -20.05 8.27 12.79
N GLU A 94 -19.13 8.70 13.67
CA GLU A 94 -18.99 10.09 14.09
C GLU A 94 -17.50 10.46 14.23
N PRO A 95 -16.92 11.23 13.29
CA PRO A 95 -17.52 11.69 12.04
C PRO A 95 -17.83 10.52 11.07
N PRO A 96 -18.83 10.66 10.18
CA PRO A 96 -19.20 9.61 9.23
C PRO A 96 -18.12 9.45 8.17
N LEU A 97 -17.26 8.45 8.31
CA LEU A 97 -16.11 8.22 7.44
C LEU A 97 -16.10 6.78 6.94
N ARG A 98 -15.72 6.56 5.68
CA ARG A 98 -15.34 5.23 5.18
C ARG A 98 -13.84 5.14 5.06
N ILE A 99 -13.23 4.08 5.59
CA ILE A 99 -11.78 3.95 5.70
C ILE A 99 -11.34 2.59 5.16
N CYS A 100 -10.27 2.60 4.35
CA CYS A 100 -9.48 1.43 3.98
C CYS A 100 -8.03 1.72 4.33
N ARG A 101 -7.38 0.81 5.02
CA ARG A 101 -6.03 0.98 5.54
C ARG A 101 -5.21 -0.27 5.28
N LEU A 102 -3.95 -0.08 4.91
CA LEU A 102 -2.93 -1.12 4.90
C LEU A 102 -1.83 -0.77 5.89
N ASP A 103 -1.48 -1.75 6.72
CA ASP A 103 -0.43 -1.66 7.72
C ASP A 103 0.63 -2.72 7.53
N GLY A 104 1.88 -2.32 7.59
CA GLY A 104 2.99 -3.22 7.79
C GLY A 104 2.86 -3.99 9.11
N ARG A 105 3.04 -5.30 9.08
CA ARG A 105 3.07 -6.11 10.30
C ARG A 105 4.41 -5.97 11.01
N PRO A 106 4.45 -5.99 12.35
CA PRO A 106 5.70 -6.07 13.08
C PRO A 106 6.35 -7.44 12.86
N MET A 107 7.64 -7.43 12.52
CA MET A 107 8.50 -8.60 12.41
C MET A 107 9.75 -8.40 13.28
N GLY A 108 9.66 -8.81 14.54
CA GLY A 108 10.73 -8.58 15.51
C GLY A 108 10.87 -7.09 15.86
N ALA A 109 12.04 -6.51 15.56
CA ALA A 109 12.33 -5.10 15.82
C ALA A 109 11.94 -4.16 14.67
N TYR A 110 11.44 -4.69 13.55
CA TYR A 110 11.13 -3.94 12.34
C TYR A 110 9.65 -4.06 11.99
N THR A 111 9.11 -3.04 11.34
CA THR A 111 7.78 -3.10 10.71
C THR A 111 7.97 -3.40 9.23
N GLN A 112 7.17 -4.32 8.69
CA GLN A 112 7.16 -4.59 7.25
C GLN A 112 6.77 -3.32 6.49
N ALA A 113 7.33 -3.13 5.31
CA ALA A 113 7.04 -1.99 4.47
C ALA A 113 7.12 -2.38 2.99
N PHE A 114 6.51 -1.57 2.14
CA PHE A 114 6.67 -1.64 0.68
C PHE A 114 7.89 -0.81 0.30
N GLU A 115 8.85 -1.39 -0.41
CA GLU A 115 9.94 -0.64 -1.03
C GLU A 115 9.43 0.04 -2.31
N ILE A 116 9.66 1.35 -2.44
CA ILE A 116 9.21 2.17 -3.58
C ILE A 116 10.40 2.86 -4.28
N GLU A 117 10.29 3.09 -5.59
CA GLU A 117 11.23 3.93 -6.32
C GLU A 117 10.67 5.35 -6.39
N SER A 118 11.35 6.32 -5.77
CA SER A 118 10.78 7.65 -5.49
C SER A 118 10.45 8.50 -6.72
N ASP A 119 11.09 8.22 -7.86
CA ASP A 119 11.17 9.18 -8.97
C ASP A 119 9.81 9.43 -9.61
N ASP A 120 8.98 8.39 -9.78
CA ASP A 120 7.65 8.52 -10.42
C ASP A 120 6.49 8.08 -9.51
N PHE A 121 6.76 7.47 -8.34
CA PHE A 121 5.74 6.84 -7.51
C PHE A 121 4.65 7.81 -7.03
N PHE A 122 5.02 9.02 -6.61
CA PHE A 122 4.02 9.99 -6.12
C PHE A 122 3.12 10.53 -7.22
N GLU A 123 3.62 10.64 -8.45
CA GLU A 123 2.81 10.99 -9.61
C GLU A 123 1.81 9.88 -9.92
N GLN A 124 2.24 8.61 -9.85
CA GLN A 124 1.36 7.46 -10.04
C GLN A 124 0.22 7.44 -9.00
N ILE A 125 0.52 7.69 -7.72
CA ILE A 125 -0.52 7.81 -6.69
C ILE A 125 -1.46 8.97 -6.99
N THR A 126 -0.93 10.14 -7.36
CA THR A 126 -1.73 11.31 -7.71
C THR A 126 -2.74 11.00 -8.81
N VAL A 127 -2.34 10.24 -9.84
CA VAL A 127 -3.23 9.77 -10.91
C VAL A 127 -4.24 8.74 -10.39
N ALA A 128 -3.79 7.78 -9.59
CA ALA A 128 -4.64 6.71 -9.07
C ALA A 128 -5.79 7.24 -8.20
N VAL A 129 -5.56 8.29 -7.42
CA VAL A 129 -6.55 8.81 -6.47
C VAL A 129 -7.55 9.81 -7.09
N GLN A 130 -7.36 10.22 -8.35
CA GLN A 130 -8.28 11.13 -9.07
C GLN A 130 -9.76 10.75 -9.01
N PRO A 131 -10.16 9.46 -9.03
CA PRO A 131 -11.57 9.08 -8.90
C PRO A 131 -12.23 9.52 -7.59
N LEU A 132 -11.45 9.81 -6.54
CA LEU A 132 -11.97 10.35 -5.28
C LEU A 132 -12.26 11.85 -5.32
N GLY A 133 -11.78 12.58 -6.34
CA GLY A 133 -11.97 14.03 -6.45
C GLY A 133 -10.68 14.76 -6.81
N ASP A 134 -10.67 16.08 -6.62
CA ASP A 134 -9.51 16.95 -6.87
C ASP A 134 -8.53 16.91 -5.68
N LEU A 135 -7.96 15.73 -5.49
CA LEU A 135 -6.95 15.43 -4.48
C LEU A 135 -5.58 15.91 -4.96
N GLN A 136 -4.94 16.78 -4.17
CA GLN A 136 -3.60 17.29 -4.44
C GLN A 136 -2.63 16.82 -3.36
N LEU A 137 -1.41 16.46 -3.77
CA LEU A 137 -0.33 16.14 -2.84
C LEU A 137 0.03 17.41 -2.07
N ASP A 138 -0.11 17.36 -0.75
CA ASP A 138 0.12 18.49 0.13
C ASP A 138 1.19 18.13 1.16
N GLN A 139 2.46 18.26 0.73
CA GLN A 139 3.62 18.00 1.58
C GLN A 139 3.74 19.03 2.70
N GLU A 140 3.34 20.28 2.46
CA GLU A 140 3.44 21.36 3.45
C GLU A 140 2.53 21.13 4.67
N ARG A 141 1.36 20.51 4.48
CA ARG A 141 0.46 20.17 5.60
C ARG A 141 0.82 18.89 6.34
N THR A 142 1.68 18.05 5.75
CA THR A 142 2.10 16.78 6.36
C THR A 142 3.53 16.81 6.90
N ASP A 143 4.30 17.84 6.57
CA ASP A 143 5.61 18.12 7.15
C ASP A 143 5.44 18.74 8.55
N ILE A 144 5.32 17.86 9.56
CA ILE A 144 5.44 18.28 10.95
C ILE A 144 6.94 18.38 11.23
N ASP A 145 7.50 19.59 11.13
CA ASP A 145 8.89 19.87 11.52
C ASP A 145 9.08 19.57 13.02
N LEU A 146 9.46 18.33 13.32
CA LEU A 146 9.83 17.85 14.65
C LEU A 146 11.35 17.92 14.88
N GLY A 147 12.12 18.57 13.99
CA GLY A 147 13.57 18.69 14.12
C GLY A 147 14.34 17.36 14.05
N ALA A 148 13.74 16.31 13.47
CA ALA A 148 14.38 15.03 13.23
C ALA A 148 14.70 14.89 11.74
N ASP A 149 15.99 14.82 11.41
CA ASP A 149 16.55 14.55 10.07
C ASP A 149 15.62 13.66 9.23
N ASP A 150 15.14 14.15 8.06
CA ASP A 150 14.63 13.50 6.82
C ASP A 150 14.15 12.03 6.80
N LEU A 151 13.89 11.39 7.94
CA LEU A 151 13.81 9.93 8.08
C LEU A 151 12.38 9.42 8.06
N PHE A 152 11.42 10.26 8.47
CA PHE A 152 10.00 9.93 8.48
C PHE A 152 9.21 11.08 7.87
N GLN A 153 8.55 10.80 6.75
CA GLN A 153 7.68 11.72 6.05
C GLN A 153 6.27 11.15 6.04
N THR A 154 5.29 11.99 6.40
CA THR A 154 3.90 11.69 6.07
C THR A 154 3.62 12.38 4.75
N LEU A 155 3.03 11.66 3.80
CA LEU A 155 2.59 12.21 2.52
C LEU A 155 1.07 12.11 2.47
N GLY A 156 0.41 13.20 2.11
CA GLY A 156 -1.04 13.26 2.10
C GLY A 156 -1.57 13.90 0.82
N TRP A 157 -2.53 13.23 0.20
CA TRP A 157 -3.36 13.77 -0.84
C TRP A 157 -4.67 14.21 -0.21
N PHE A 158 -4.99 15.50 -0.32
CA PHE A 158 -6.20 16.07 0.28
C PHE A 158 -7.02 16.81 -0.76
N GLU A 159 -8.33 16.86 -0.52
CA GLU A 159 -9.25 17.54 -1.41
C GLU A 159 -9.04 19.06 -1.33
N THR A 160 -8.92 19.69 -2.50
CA THR A 160 -8.63 21.11 -2.61
C THR A 160 -9.71 21.96 -1.92
N GLY A 161 -9.28 22.86 -1.02
CA GLY A 161 -10.18 23.76 -0.29
C GLY A 161 -10.82 23.15 0.98
N MET A 162 -10.55 21.88 1.29
CA MET A 162 -11.01 21.23 2.53
C MET A 162 -9.96 21.29 3.66
N SER A 163 -10.43 21.24 4.91
CA SER A 163 -9.53 21.07 6.07
C SER A 163 -8.97 19.63 6.12
N LEU A 164 -7.86 19.38 6.85
CA LEU A 164 -7.22 18.05 6.89
C LEU A 164 -8.13 16.95 7.46
N ALA A 165 -9.11 17.35 8.26
CA ALA A 165 -10.06 16.44 8.89
C ALA A 165 -11.29 16.16 8.00
N GLN A 166 -11.47 16.90 6.90
CA GLN A 166 -12.66 16.90 6.06
C GLN A 166 -12.33 16.46 4.63
N GLY A 167 -13.36 15.98 3.94
CA GLY A 167 -13.24 15.56 2.54
C GLY A 167 -12.44 14.28 2.36
N ASN A 168 -12.31 13.90 1.09
CA ASN A 168 -11.57 12.69 0.73
C ASN A 168 -10.07 12.91 0.93
N ARG A 169 -9.37 11.84 1.34
CA ARG A 169 -7.93 11.92 1.57
C ARG A 169 -7.24 10.57 1.47
N VAL A 170 -5.99 10.59 1.03
CA VAL A 170 -5.08 9.46 1.06
C VAL A 170 -3.84 9.88 1.83
N VAL A 171 -3.45 9.11 2.84
CA VAL A 171 -2.30 9.40 3.69
C VAL A 171 -1.36 8.21 3.69
N MET A 172 -0.08 8.46 3.57
CA MET A 172 0.97 7.44 3.57
C MET A 172 2.09 7.83 4.53
N SER A 173 2.66 6.84 5.21
CA SER A 173 3.83 7.02 6.05
C SER A 173 5.06 6.40 5.39
N VAL A 174 6.01 7.24 5.01
CA VAL A 174 7.20 6.89 4.22
C VAL A 174 8.47 7.15 5.05
N ALA A 175 9.37 6.18 5.07
CA ALA A 175 10.70 6.33 5.67
C ALA A 175 11.74 5.70 4.75
N GLN A 176 12.73 6.46 4.29
CA GLN A 176 13.80 5.96 3.40
C GLN A 176 13.28 5.13 2.19
N SER A 177 12.28 5.65 1.48
CA SER A 177 11.61 4.94 0.36
C SER A 177 10.89 3.65 0.76
N GLN A 178 10.47 3.55 2.02
CA GLN A 178 9.67 2.44 2.53
C GLN A 178 8.31 2.94 3.03
N VAL A 179 7.22 2.42 2.46
CA VAL A 179 5.85 2.75 2.87
C VAL A 179 5.38 1.73 3.90
N SER A 180 5.22 2.17 5.14
CA SER A 180 4.81 1.31 6.27
C SER A 180 3.30 1.27 6.47
N ASN A 181 2.60 2.31 6.00
CA ASN A 181 1.17 2.44 6.13
C ASN A 181 0.60 3.28 4.99
N VAL A 182 -0.59 2.89 4.51
CA VAL A 182 -1.45 3.72 3.65
C VAL A 182 -2.88 3.73 4.20
N ILE A 183 -3.50 4.90 4.26
CA ILE A 183 -4.90 5.10 4.67
C ILE A 183 -5.62 5.86 3.57
N VAL A 184 -6.71 5.29 3.07
CA VAL A 184 -7.66 5.93 2.16
C VAL A 184 -8.92 6.22 2.95
N VAL A 185 -9.37 7.47 2.93
CA VAL A 185 -10.55 7.93 3.66
C VAL A 185 -11.49 8.64 2.71
N ARG A 186 -12.77 8.32 2.82
CA ARG A 186 -13.86 9.11 2.26
C ARG A 186 -14.70 9.71 3.36
N ASP A 187 -14.97 11.00 3.20
CA ASP A 187 -15.96 11.69 4.01
C ASP A 187 -17.36 11.34 3.50
N LEU A 188 -18.23 10.91 4.41
CA LEU A 188 -19.63 10.61 4.12
C LEU A 188 -20.55 11.71 4.67
N ALA A 189 -20.00 12.76 5.29
CA ALA A 189 -20.76 13.95 5.62
C ALA A 189 -21.02 14.76 4.34
N ASP A 190 -22.30 15.04 4.07
CA ASP A 190 -22.74 15.91 2.96
C ASP A 190 -22.24 17.36 3.11
#